data_AF-A0A3M1D4Z2-F1
#
_entry.id   AF-A0A3M1D4Z2-F1
#
_cell.length_a   1.000
_cell.length_b   1.000
_cell.length_c   1.000
_cell.angle_alpha   90.00
_cell.angle_beta   90.00
_cell.angle_gamma   90.00
#
_symmetry.space_group_name_H-M   'P 1'
#
loop_
_entity.id
_entity.type
_entity.pdbx_description
1 polymer ?
#
loop_
_entity_poly.entity_id
_entity_poly.type
_entity_poly.pdbx_seq_one_letter_code
_entity_poly.pdbx_strand_id
1 'polypeptide(L)'
;MNRVEIRIAGFGGQGVILAGMIIGRAAALYDGKDATLTQSFGPEARGGACSAQLVISDTRNLYPCLVRPDILVTMSQPAFDKFAGELKPEGLLLFESSLVKPTENIEVQRTYGIPASKIAEGMGRHMVLNIVMLGFFTALSRVVGKEAMEKAIADAVPPGTTRLNLDAFKRGFDYGLAVAEGRDPEVESD
;
A
#
# COMPACT_ATOMS: atom_id res chain seq x y z
N MET A 1 12.49 19.63 -2.73
CA MET A 1 11.33 19.40 -3.60
C MET A 1 11.00 17.93 -3.44
N ASN A 2 10.00 17.59 -2.64
CA ASN A 2 9.80 16.22 -2.19
C ASN A 2 8.82 15.51 -3.13
N ARG A 3 9.38 14.90 -4.19
CA ARG A 3 8.66 13.96 -5.06
C ARG A 3 8.85 12.56 -4.49
N VAL A 4 7.75 11.83 -4.33
CA VAL A 4 7.74 10.44 -3.85
C VAL A 4 7.12 9.55 -4.91
N GLU A 5 7.84 8.50 -5.29
CA GLU A 5 7.42 7.49 -6.25
C GLU A 5 7.00 6.22 -5.52
N ILE A 6 5.77 5.76 -5.77
CA ILE A 6 5.19 4.60 -5.09
C ILE A 6 4.81 3.58 -6.15
N ARG A 7 5.16 2.31 -5.93
CA ARG A 7 4.58 1.19 -6.65
C ARG A 7 3.80 0.29 -5.70
N ILE A 8 2.60 -0.08 -6.10
CA ILE A 8 1.78 -1.12 -5.45
C ILE A 8 1.63 -2.24 -6.46
N ALA A 9 1.87 -3.48 -6.06
CA ALA A 9 1.80 -4.62 -6.96
C ALA A 9 1.26 -5.88 -6.27
N GLY A 10 0.56 -6.70 -7.04
CA GLY A 10 -0.10 -7.92 -6.55
C GLY A 10 -0.81 -8.66 -7.68
N PHE A 11 -1.69 -9.60 -7.30
CA PHE A 11 -2.58 -10.28 -8.24
C PHE A 11 -3.82 -9.44 -8.56
N GLY A 12 -4.32 -9.58 -9.79
CA GLY A 12 -5.64 -9.08 -10.16
C GLY A 12 -6.71 -9.63 -9.22
N GLY A 13 -7.51 -8.73 -8.63
CA GLY A 13 -8.52 -9.06 -7.62
C GLY A 13 -8.12 -8.70 -6.18
N GLN A 14 -6.84 -8.45 -5.89
CA GLN A 14 -6.39 -8.02 -4.56
C GLN A 14 -6.65 -6.53 -4.27
N GLY A 15 -7.24 -5.77 -5.19
CA GLY A 15 -7.53 -4.35 -4.99
C GLY A 15 -6.33 -3.41 -5.16
N VAL A 16 -5.28 -3.83 -5.87
CA VAL A 16 -4.06 -3.03 -6.15
C VAL A 16 -4.37 -1.67 -6.78
N ILE A 17 -5.21 -1.65 -7.82
CA ILE A 17 -5.59 -0.42 -8.51
C ILE A 17 -6.42 0.50 -7.61
N LEU A 18 -7.36 -0.06 -6.84
CA LEU A 18 -8.16 0.68 -5.88
C LEU A 18 -7.28 1.30 -4.79
N ALA A 19 -6.30 0.55 -4.26
CA ALA A 19 -5.34 1.07 -3.30
C ALA A 19 -4.59 2.28 -3.87
N GLY A 20 -4.09 2.17 -5.10
CA GLY A 20 -3.43 3.30 -5.77
C GLY A 20 -4.36 4.50 -5.95
N MET A 21 -5.59 4.27 -6.38
CA MET A 21 -6.60 5.35 -6.51
C MET A 21 -6.88 6.04 -5.18
N ILE A 22 -7.00 5.28 -4.09
CA ILE A 22 -7.26 5.84 -2.75
C ILE A 22 -6.09 6.71 -2.29
N ILE A 23 -4.84 6.26 -2.43
CA ILE A 23 -3.66 7.08 -2.08
C ILE A 23 -3.63 8.37 -2.90
N GLY A 24 -3.89 8.27 -4.22
CA GLY A 24 -3.91 9.44 -5.10
C GLY A 24 -5.01 10.44 -4.72
N ARG A 25 -6.21 9.96 -4.39
CA ARG A 25 -7.31 10.81 -3.90
C ARG A 25 -6.99 11.44 -2.54
N ALA A 26 -6.41 10.67 -1.63
CA ALA A 26 -5.97 11.18 -0.32
C ALA A 26 -4.99 12.35 -0.51
N ALA A 27 -3.96 12.16 -1.33
CA ALA A 27 -2.98 13.19 -1.63
C ALA A 27 -3.60 14.42 -2.32
N ALA A 28 -4.35 14.21 -3.41
CA ALA A 28 -4.81 15.30 -4.27
C ALA A 28 -6.01 16.07 -3.72
N LEU A 29 -6.97 15.37 -3.11
CA LEU A 29 -8.24 15.97 -2.68
C LEU A 29 -8.23 16.39 -1.21
N TYR A 30 -7.42 15.72 -0.39
CA TYR A 30 -7.50 15.85 1.07
C TYR A 30 -6.20 16.28 1.75
N ASP A 31 -5.06 16.23 1.08
CA ASP A 31 -3.74 16.58 1.63
C ASP A 31 -3.04 17.71 0.86
N GLY A 32 -3.71 18.29 -0.15
CA GLY A 32 -3.22 19.46 -0.90
C GLY A 32 -1.99 19.22 -1.78
N LYS A 33 -1.73 17.96 -2.17
CA LYS A 33 -0.57 17.56 -2.98
C LYS A 33 -0.97 17.36 -4.44
N ASP A 34 0.01 17.35 -5.34
CA ASP A 34 -0.21 16.88 -6.70
C ASP A 34 0.05 15.37 -6.78
N ALA A 35 -0.85 14.62 -7.43
CA ALA A 35 -0.74 13.17 -7.53
C ALA A 35 -1.08 12.69 -8.95
N THR A 36 -0.22 11.83 -9.50
CA THR A 36 -0.48 11.13 -10.76
C THR A 36 -0.51 9.63 -10.51
N LEU A 37 -1.52 8.95 -11.07
CA LEU A 37 -1.66 7.49 -11.02
C LEU A 37 -1.51 6.92 -12.43
N THR A 38 -0.61 5.96 -12.59
CA THR A 38 -0.51 5.09 -13.78
C THR A 38 -0.83 3.66 -13.39
N GLN A 39 -1.66 2.99 -14.20
CA GLN A 39 -2.11 1.62 -13.94
C GLN A 39 -1.51 0.68 -14.99
N SER A 40 -1.07 -0.50 -14.56
CA SER A 40 -0.59 -1.55 -15.45
C SER A 40 -1.16 -2.89 -15.02
N PHE A 41 -1.88 -3.54 -15.93
CA PHE A 41 -2.46 -4.87 -15.71
C PHE A 41 -2.27 -5.71 -16.97
N GLY A 42 -1.96 -6.99 -16.77
CA GLY A 42 -1.86 -7.95 -17.87
C GLY A 42 -3.19 -8.18 -18.58
N PRO A 43 -3.18 -8.75 -19.80
CA PRO A 43 -4.39 -9.11 -20.53
C PRO A 43 -5.19 -10.23 -19.87
N GLU A 44 -4.67 -10.88 -18.81
CA GLU A 44 -5.38 -11.94 -18.10
C GLU A 44 -6.53 -11.38 -17.25
N ALA A 45 -7.75 -11.90 -17.44
CA ALA A 45 -8.96 -11.40 -16.80
C ALA A 45 -8.96 -11.48 -15.26
N ARG A 46 -8.21 -12.42 -14.65
CA ARG A 46 -8.04 -12.59 -13.18
C ARG A 46 -6.72 -13.31 -12.87
N GLY A 47 -6.10 -12.98 -11.74
CA GLY A 47 -4.88 -13.64 -11.25
C GLY A 47 -3.57 -13.21 -11.93
N GLY A 48 -3.63 -12.43 -13.01
CA GLY A 48 -2.46 -11.83 -13.65
C GLY A 48 -1.78 -10.78 -12.76
N ALA A 49 -0.53 -10.45 -13.11
CA ALA A 49 0.23 -9.42 -12.41
C ALA A 49 -0.41 -8.04 -12.63
N CYS A 50 -0.72 -7.35 -11.54
CA CYS A 50 -1.32 -6.03 -11.54
C CYS A 50 -0.42 -5.07 -10.74
N SER A 51 -0.24 -3.85 -11.25
CA SER A 51 0.48 -2.80 -10.55
C SER A 51 -0.16 -1.43 -10.73
N ALA A 52 -0.07 -0.62 -9.69
CA ALA A 52 -0.38 0.79 -9.67
C ALA A 52 0.89 1.57 -9.35
N GLN A 53 1.13 2.65 -10.07
CA GLN A 53 2.28 3.53 -9.90
C GLN A 53 1.77 4.92 -9.55
N LEU A 54 2.26 5.50 -8.46
CA LEU A 54 1.94 6.85 -8.06
C LEU A 54 3.19 7.72 -8.04
N VAL A 55 3.02 8.96 -8.50
CA VAL A 55 3.97 10.03 -8.30
C VAL A 55 3.25 11.12 -7.52
N ILE A 56 3.72 11.42 -6.31
CA ILE A 56 3.13 12.41 -5.41
C ILE A 56 4.18 13.50 -5.13
N SER A 57 3.75 14.76 -5.10
CA SER A 57 4.62 15.92 -4.90
C SER A 57 3.87 17.06 -4.24
N ASP A 58 4.55 17.83 -3.39
CA ASP A 58 3.97 19.05 -2.77
C ASP A 58 3.75 20.19 -3.79
N THR A 59 4.41 20.10 -4.95
CA THR A 59 4.25 21.04 -6.07
C THR A 59 3.76 20.32 -7.32
N ARG A 60 3.26 21.07 -8.30
CA ARG A 60 2.84 20.52 -9.60
C ARG A 60 3.88 19.56 -10.17
N ASN A 61 3.44 18.35 -10.49
CA ASN A 61 4.23 17.33 -11.12
C ASN A 61 4.33 17.61 -12.63
N LEU A 62 5.56 17.77 -13.12
CA LEU A 62 5.83 17.98 -14.55
C LEU A 62 6.23 16.68 -15.26
N TYR A 63 6.50 15.61 -14.50
CA TYR A 63 6.88 14.31 -15.04
C TYR A 63 6.06 13.18 -14.39
N PRO A 64 5.02 12.67 -15.09
CA PRO A 64 4.04 11.75 -14.51
C PRO A 64 4.54 10.31 -14.34
N CYS A 65 5.69 9.96 -14.90
CA CYS A 65 6.17 8.58 -14.92
C CYS A 65 7.00 8.24 -13.68
N LEU A 66 6.88 6.98 -13.24
CA LEU A 66 7.74 6.37 -12.25
C LEU A 66 9.05 5.93 -12.92
N VAL A 67 10.18 6.33 -12.36
CA VAL A 67 11.54 5.99 -12.79
C VAL A 67 12.10 4.92 -11.86
N ARG A 68 12.03 5.16 -10.55
CA ARG A 68 12.53 4.26 -9.51
C ARG A 68 11.74 4.48 -8.22
N PRO A 69 10.99 3.49 -7.71
CA PRO A 69 10.14 3.68 -6.55
C PRO A 69 10.94 4.00 -5.28
N ASP A 70 10.46 4.98 -4.52
CA ASP A 70 10.84 5.23 -3.12
C ASP A 70 10.14 4.24 -2.19
N ILE A 71 8.93 3.84 -2.55
CA ILE A 71 8.11 2.92 -1.77
C ILE A 71 7.57 1.82 -2.68
N LEU A 72 7.75 0.57 -2.26
CA LEU A 72 7.19 -0.61 -2.91
C LEU A 72 6.25 -1.34 -1.94
N VAL A 73 4.99 -1.50 -2.34
CA VAL A 73 3.98 -2.31 -1.65
C VAL A 73 3.73 -3.57 -2.46
N THR A 74 3.97 -4.75 -1.89
CA THR A 74 3.82 -6.04 -2.59
C THR A 74 2.86 -6.98 -1.85
N MET A 75 1.86 -7.49 -2.56
CA MET A 75 0.78 -8.30 -1.98
C MET A 75 0.80 -9.76 -2.47
N SER A 76 1.80 -10.12 -3.27
CA SER A 76 2.00 -11.47 -3.81
C SER A 76 3.47 -11.72 -4.15
N GLN A 77 3.96 -12.95 -3.97
CA GLN A 77 5.35 -13.30 -4.27
C GLN A 77 5.78 -12.93 -5.71
N PRO A 78 5.01 -13.24 -6.78
CA PRO A 78 5.44 -12.90 -8.13
C PRO A 78 5.56 -11.39 -8.39
N ALA A 79 4.74 -10.57 -7.71
CA ALA A 79 4.86 -9.12 -7.77
C ALA A 79 6.12 -8.63 -7.07
N PHE A 80 6.46 -9.23 -5.93
CA PHE A 80 7.72 -8.97 -5.25
C PHE A 80 8.90 -9.34 -6.14
N ASP A 81 8.97 -10.58 -6.63
CA ASP A 81 10.09 -11.07 -7.46
C ASP A 81 10.31 -10.19 -8.70
N LYS A 82 9.23 -9.65 -9.27
CA LYS A 82 9.26 -8.79 -10.46
C LYS A 82 9.78 -7.37 -10.17
N PHE A 83 9.33 -6.74 -9.09
CA PHE A 83 9.53 -5.29 -8.87
C PHE A 83 10.54 -4.95 -7.77
N ALA A 84 10.91 -5.92 -6.94
CA ALA A 84 11.90 -5.80 -5.87
C ALA A 84 13.18 -5.08 -6.32
N GLY A 85 13.77 -5.51 -7.43
CA GLY A 85 15.03 -4.97 -7.94
C GLY A 85 14.95 -3.53 -8.45
N GLU A 86 13.74 -2.99 -8.64
CA GLU A 86 13.55 -1.60 -9.03
C GLU A 86 13.57 -0.66 -7.80
N LEU A 87 13.34 -1.14 -6.58
CA LEU A 87 13.32 -0.31 -5.38
C LEU A 87 14.67 0.41 -5.16
N LYS A 88 14.61 1.66 -4.68
CA LYS A 88 15.82 2.38 -4.25
C LYS A 88 16.45 1.69 -3.02
N PRO A 89 17.78 1.72 -2.85
CA PRO A 89 18.45 1.12 -1.68
C PRO A 89 17.92 1.64 -0.33
N GLU A 90 17.65 2.94 -0.26
CA GLU A 90 17.05 3.65 0.88
C GLU A 90 15.51 3.59 0.91
N GLY A 91 14.91 2.83 -0.01
CA GLY A 91 13.47 2.73 -0.19
C GLY A 91 12.77 2.01 0.96
N LEU A 92 11.45 2.11 0.96
CA LEU A 92 10.56 1.43 1.90
C LEU A 92 9.86 0.26 1.20
N LEU A 93 10.15 -0.96 1.64
CA LEU A 93 9.45 -2.17 1.22
C LEU A 93 8.37 -2.54 2.25
N LEU A 94 7.12 -2.57 1.81
CA LEU A 94 5.98 -3.06 2.58
C LEU A 94 5.41 -4.29 1.90
N PHE A 95 5.16 -5.37 2.64
CA PHE A 95 4.69 -6.61 2.04
C PHE A 95 3.66 -7.36 2.86
N GLU A 96 2.84 -8.15 2.16
CA GLU A 96 1.92 -9.10 2.78
C GLU A 96 2.69 -10.33 3.24
N SER A 97 3.03 -10.39 4.53
CA SER A 97 3.92 -11.39 5.13
C SER A 97 3.40 -12.83 5.05
N SER A 98 2.08 -13.03 4.92
CA SER A 98 1.51 -14.37 4.75
C SER A 98 1.74 -14.93 3.34
N LEU A 99 2.00 -14.06 2.34
CA LEU A 99 2.06 -14.41 0.92
C LEU A 99 3.41 -14.09 0.26
N VAL A 100 4.23 -13.26 0.91
CA VAL A 100 5.50 -12.77 0.38
C VAL A 100 6.61 -13.08 1.37
N LYS A 101 7.66 -13.74 0.87
CA LYS A 101 8.92 -13.98 1.55
C LYS A 101 10.01 -13.20 0.81
N PRO A 102 10.46 -12.07 1.37
CA PRO A 102 11.53 -11.32 0.74
C PRO A 102 12.81 -12.15 0.63
N THR A 103 13.41 -12.19 -0.56
CA THR A 103 14.70 -12.86 -0.77
C THR A 103 15.83 -12.06 -0.12
N GLU A 104 16.85 -12.74 0.40
CA GLU A 104 18.01 -12.14 1.09
C GLU A 104 18.82 -11.16 0.23
N ASN A 105 18.67 -11.21 -1.10
CA ASN A 105 19.42 -10.37 -2.04
C ASN A 105 18.91 -8.93 -2.16
N ILE A 106 17.92 -8.51 -1.36
CA ILE A 106 17.44 -7.14 -1.35
C ILE A 106 18.12 -6.37 -0.22
N GLU A 107 19.10 -5.55 -0.57
CA GLU A 107 19.74 -4.58 0.33
C GLU A 107 18.83 -3.36 0.58
N VAL A 108 17.59 -3.58 1.03
CA VAL A 108 16.65 -2.50 1.36
C VAL A 108 16.56 -2.38 2.87
N GLN A 109 17.00 -1.23 3.37
CA GLN A 109 17.16 -0.99 4.80
C GLN A 109 15.84 -0.95 5.56
N ARG A 110 14.74 -0.60 4.90
CA ARG A 110 13.42 -0.42 5.52
C ARG A 110 12.42 -1.41 4.93
N THR A 111 12.39 -2.61 5.50
CA THR A 111 11.56 -3.72 5.03
C THR A 111 10.62 -4.16 6.15
N TYR A 112 9.30 -4.06 5.93
CA TYR A 112 8.30 -4.38 6.94
C TYR A 112 7.16 -5.23 6.37
N GLY A 113 6.80 -6.29 7.10
CA GLY A 113 5.72 -7.19 6.76
C GLY A 113 4.52 -7.00 7.68
N ILE A 114 3.32 -7.20 7.14
CA ILE A 114 2.07 -7.29 7.90
C ILE A 114 1.30 -8.55 7.44
N PRO A 115 0.62 -9.30 8.31
CA PRO A 115 -0.22 -10.42 7.91
C PRO A 115 -1.63 -9.93 7.54
N ALA A 116 -1.75 -9.01 6.59
CA ALA A 116 -3.00 -8.37 6.21
C ALA A 116 -4.08 -9.36 5.74
N SER A 117 -3.69 -10.51 5.15
CA SER A 117 -4.64 -11.57 4.80
C SER A 117 -5.32 -12.14 6.04
N LYS A 118 -4.54 -12.47 7.08
CA LYS A 118 -5.07 -12.99 8.35
C LYS A 118 -5.91 -11.95 9.08
N ILE A 119 -5.47 -10.68 9.07
CA ILE A 119 -6.24 -9.57 9.65
C ILE A 119 -7.59 -9.43 8.94
N ALA A 120 -7.61 -9.46 7.60
CA ALA A 120 -8.84 -9.37 6.82
C ALA A 120 -9.77 -10.58 7.02
N GLU A 121 -9.22 -11.79 7.15
CA GLU A 121 -9.97 -13.01 7.47
C GLU A 121 -10.69 -12.90 8.82
N GLY A 122 -10.01 -12.42 9.86
CA GLY A 122 -10.61 -12.17 11.18
C GLY A 122 -11.75 -11.15 11.17
N MET A 123 -11.87 -10.34 10.13
CA MET A 123 -12.95 -9.37 9.93
C MET A 123 -14.14 -9.94 9.12
N GLY A 124 -14.11 -11.23 8.79
CA GLY A 124 -15.22 -11.93 8.13
C GLY A 124 -15.36 -11.65 6.63
N ARG A 125 -14.39 -10.97 6.00
CA ARG A 125 -14.37 -10.73 4.54
C ARG A 125 -12.93 -10.68 4.01
N HIS A 126 -12.57 -11.59 3.11
CA HIS A 126 -11.32 -11.54 2.34
C HIS A 126 -11.15 -10.26 1.49
N MET A 127 -12.22 -9.46 1.30
CA MET A 127 -12.23 -8.31 0.37
C MET A 127 -11.56 -7.02 0.89
N VAL A 128 -10.99 -6.99 2.09
CA VAL A 128 -10.41 -5.76 2.69
C VAL A 128 -8.89 -5.79 2.88
N LEU A 129 -8.19 -6.81 2.35
CA LEU A 129 -6.74 -6.94 2.45
C LEU A 129 -6.00 -5.68 1.97
N ASN A 130 -6.39 -5.11 0.83
CA ASN A 130 -5.81 -3.86 0.33
C ASN A 130 -5.98 -2.68 1.29
N ILE A 131 -7.08 -2.62 2.02
CA ILE A 131 -7.36 -1.52 2.95
C ILE A 131 -6.54 -1.67 4.24
N VAL A 132 -6.33 -2.89 4.71
CA VAL A 132 -5.36 -3.16 5.79
C VAL A 132 -3.95 -2.73 5.35
N MET A 133 -3.54 -3.08 4.13
CA MET A 133 -2.26 -2.64 3.55
C MET A 133 -2.17 -1.10 3.44
N LEU A 134 -3.26 -0.40 3.12
CA LEU A 134 -3.29 1.07 3.11
C LEU A 134 -3.08 1.68 4.51
N GLY A 135 -3.66 1.07 5.54
CA GLY A 135 -3.40 1.43 6.93
C GLY A 135 -1.92 1.35 7.26
N PHE A 136 -1.34 0.18 6.99
CA PHE A 136 0.08 -0.09 7.22
C PHE A 136 1.00 0.86 6.45
N PHE A 137 0.69 1.09 5.16
CA PHE A 137 1.35 2.07 4.32
C PHE A 137 1.30 3.48 4.92
N THR A 138 0.14 3.91 5.39
CA THR A 138 -0.04 5.28 5.92
C THR A 138 0.81 5.51 7.17
N ALA A 139 0.87 4.53 8.07
CA ALA A 139 1.65 4.61 9.30
C ALA A 139 3.17 4.72 9.04
N LEU A 140 3.71 3.88 8.14
CA LEU A 140 5.15 3.77 7.91
C LEU A 140 5.70 4.74 6.86
N SER A 141 4.90 5.09 5.85
CA SER A 141 5.34 5.99 4.77
C SER A 141 5.19 7.46 5.13
N ARG A 142 4.12 7.81 5.86
CA ARG A 142 3.72 9.20 6.17
C ARG A 142 3.60 10.09 4.93
N VAL A 143 3.41 9.51 3.74
CA VAL A 143 3.28 10.27 2.49
C VAL A 143 1.98 11.04 2.42
N VAL A 144 0.92 10.53 3.05
CA VAL A 144 -0.38 11.19 3.19
C VAL A 144 -0.87 11.13 4.63
N GLY A 145 -1.61 12.14 5.07
CA GLY A 145 -2.21 12.18 6.41
C GLY A 145 -3.24 11.08 6.64
N LYS A 146 -3.37 10.62 7.90
CA LYS A 146 -4.36 9.61 8.31
C LYS A 146 -5.79 10.03 7.97
N GLU A 147 -6.17 11.26 8.31
CA GLU A 147 -7.52 11.79 8.04
C GLU A 147 -7.80 11.91 6.54
N ALA A 148 -6.79 12.30 5.75
CA ALA A 148 -6.90 12.36 4.30
C ALA A 148 -7.14 10.96 3.70
N MET A 149 -6.47 9.94 4.24
CA MET A 149 -6.66 8.56 3.85
C MET A 149 -8.05 8.04 4.24
N GLU A 150 -8.52 8.31 5.45
CA GLU A 150 -9.87 7.90 5.91
C GLU A 150 -10.98 8.50 5.04
N LYS A 151 -10.87 9.79 4.68
CA LYS A 151 -11.80 10.45 3.75
C LYS A 151 -11.75 9.81 2.36
N ALA A 152 -10.56 9.58 1.81
CA ALA A 152 -10.41 8.94 0.50
C ALA A 152 -10.96 7.51 0.46
N ILE A 153 -10.79 6.74 1.55
CA ILE A 153 -11.39 5.41 1.69
C ILE A 153 -12.91 5.52 1.69
N ALA A 154 -13.48 6.41 2.49
CA ALA A 154 -14.92 6.56 2.62
C ALA A 154 -15.62 6.85 1.28
N ASP A 155 -14.97 7.62 0.40
CA ASP A 155 -15.51 7.98 -0.92
C ASP A 155 -15.29 6.90 -2.00
N ALA A 156 -14.23 6.10 -1.88
CA ALA A 156 -13.81 5.18 -2.93
C ALA A 156 -14.44 3.79 -2.78
N VAL A 157 -14.78 3.38 -1.55
CA VAL A 157 -15.29 2.04 -1.28
C VAL A 157 -16.79 1.93 -1.57
N PRO A 158 -17.32 0.73 -1.87
CA PRO A 158 -18.74 0.55 -2.14
C PRO A 158 -19.64 1.04 -0.99
N PRO A 159 -20.80 1.65 -1.31
CA PRO A 159 -21.78 2.04 -0.30
C PRO A 159 -22.14 0.89 0.64
N GLY A 160 -22.33 1.19 1.92
CA GLY A 160 -22.63 0.18 2.94
C GLY A 160 -21.42 -0.63 3.43
N THR A 161 -20.22 -0.43 2.86
CA THR A 161 -18.98 -1.07 3.33
C THR A 161 -18.02 -0.12 4.05
N THR A 162 -18.34 1.18 4.13
CA THR A 162 -17.45 2.22 4.70
C THR A 162 -16.93 1.87 6.08
N ARG A 163 -17.82 1.49 7.02
CA ARG A 163 -17.41 1.14 8.39
C ARG A 163 -16.39 0.01 8.41
N LEU A 164 -16.66 -1.06 7.67
CA LEU A 164 -15.76 -2.21 7.59
C LEU A 164 -14.37 -1.82 7.04
N ASN A 165 -14.34 -1.00 5.99
CA ASN A 165 -13.08 -0.56 5.40
C ASN A 165 -12.31 0.39 6.33
N LEU A 166 -12.98 1.30 7.03
CA LEU A 166 -12.33 2.16 8.02
C LEU A 166 -11.79 1.36 9.22
N ASP A 167 -12.52 0.34 9.68
CA ASP A 167 -12.04 -0.57 10.71
C ASP A 167 -10.81 -1.37 10.21
N ALA A 168 -10.81 -1.82 8.96
CA ALA A 168 -9.68 -2.53 8.34
C ALA A 168 -8.44 -1.62 8.21
N PHE A 169 -8.66 -0.38 7.77
CA PHE A 169 -7.62 0.64 7.69
C PHE A 169 -7.01 0.90 9.07
N LYS A 170 -7.85 1.07 10.09
CA LYS A 170 -7.40 1.28 11.47
C LYS A 170 -6.52 0.12 11.95
N ARG A 171 -6.93 -1.13 11.72
CA ARG A 171 -6.13 -2.31 12.11
C ARG A 171 -4.75 -2.30 11.46
N GLY A 172 -4.67 -2.01 10.15
CA GLY A 172 -3.40 -1.89 9.45
C GLY A 172 -2.54 -0.73 9.94
N PHE A 173 -3.17 0.41 10.24
CA PHE A 173 -2.49 1.61 10.73
C PHE A 173 -1.91 1.39 12.13
N ASP A 174 -2.69 0.84 13.05
CA ASP A 174 -2.26 0.53 14.42
C ASP A 174 -1.10 -0.49 14.41
N TYR A 175 -1.20 -1.52 13.56
CA TYR A 175 -0.11 -2.49 13.36
C TYR A 175 1.17 -1.79 12.87
N GLY A 176 1.05 -0.89 11.90
CA GLY A 176 2.18 -0.12 11.38
C GLY A 176 2.83 0.81 12.41
N LEU A 177 2.05 1.40 13.32
CA LEU A 177 2.58 2.19 14.43
C LEU A 177 3.37 1.32 15.42
N ALA A 178 2.83 0.15 15.80
CA ALA A 178 3.54 -0.78 16.68
C ALA A 178 4.89 -1.21 16.09
N VAL A 179 4.92 -1.55 14.79
CA VAL A 179 6.16 -1.88 14.08
C VAL A 179 7.14 -0.70 14.04
N ALA A 180 6.64 0.52 13.81
CA ALA A 180 7.48 1.72 13.81
C ALA A 180 8.12 2.02 15.18
N GLU A 181 7.49 1.57 16.27
CA GLU A 181 7.98 1.69 17.64
C GLU A 181 8.86 0.50 18.08
N GLY A 182 9.11 -0.47 17.19
CA GLY A 182 9.89 -1.67 17.49
C GLY A 182 9.16 -2.70 18.35
N ARG A 183 7.83 -2.61 18.46
CA ARG A 183 6.99 -3.60 19.14
C ARG A 183 6.61 -4.72 18.17
N ASP A 184 6.49 -5.94 18.70
CA ASP A 184 5.98 -7.09 17.95
C ASP A 184 4.47 -7.24 18.21
N PRO A 185 3.61 -6.79 17.27
CA PRO A 185 2.17 -6.89 17.43
C PRO A 185 1.63 -8.32 17.41
N GLU A 186 2.41 -9.33 16.97
CA GLU A 186 1.98 -10.72 16.99
C GLU A 186 2.05 -11.32 18.41
N VAL A 187 2.87 -10.78 19.31
CA VAL A 187 3.07 -11.29 20.68
C VAL A 187 2.09 -10.68 21.70
N GLU A 188 1.54 -9.49 21.43
CA GLU A 188 0.59 -8.80 22.33
C GLU A 188 -0.87 -9.30 22.20
N SER A 189 -1.12 -10.32 21.38
CA SER A 189 -2.48 -10.80 21.03
C SER A 189 -2.96 -12.03 21.84
N ASP A 190 -2.15 -12.57 22.75
CA ASP A 190 -2.44 -13.75 23.58
C ASP A 190 -2.98 -13.41 24.98
#